data_AF-A0A378IRB8-F1
#
_entry.id   AF-A0A378IRB8-F1
#
_cell.length_a   1.000
_cell.length_b   1.000
_cell.length_c   1.000
_cell.angle_alpha   90.00
_cell.angle_beta   90.00
_cell.angle_gamma   90.00
#
_symmetry.space_group_name_H-M   'P 1'
#
loop_
_entity.id
_entity.type
_entity.pdbx_description
1 polymer ?
#
loop_
_entity_poly.entity_id
_entity_poly.type
_entity_poly.pdbx_seq_one_letter_code
_entity_poly.pdbx_strand_id
1 'polypeptide(L)'
;MFYVNEKQKVIRKLPGGKTYKNTLATAGIKSLEENLPSGTHLALSYIDGRRIVRLSDSKSPQNQSEQKGGLCWYYASKTQWFGKFYMGPERHYEKIISTYRKICTQQTKLKVREDAMVDWFNEQFESFREQASKDTASDTRTEFTELAFAKMILQHRPLSEDAVRFFQDFLGNGEFDDLTYFTLNRQAKALIAAITAVSQELRFDVKQAVSELLEASKINLSFDELSLEELSTYYDRAIINHIWRLQGCAPSSWHPAKGLQALVNELREGVCIAEIDYDLIETSAEPPVHQFTASEDNGYLIHTIIKKTDNERGEETHVIKIIGAELEDGGNIYYIDPNDASVPEQPRIAHRIPYDLFCEILQDEHGISVEKSMSATTFPRVLHRIQIPDNNIIAAPSSPKRVSKRQQDLSPPSSPSDAPKRLKKEENHGKKDARLFQIKPPSEKEEMEPATPGSPISP
;
A
#
# COMPACT_ATOMS: atom_id res chain seq x y z
N MET A 1 -15.39 15.05 -18.41
CA MET A 1 -16.73 14.44 -18.54
C MET A 1 -17.16 13.95 -17.17
N PHE A 2 -18.43 14.14 -16.83
CA PHE A 2 -19.01 13.72 -15.55
C PHE A 2 -20.09 12.67 -15.80
N TYR A 3 -20.41 11.86 -14.79
CA TYR A 3 -21.67 11.15 -14.69
C TYR A 3 -22.72 12.04 -14.03
N VAL A 4 -22.38 12.66 -12.89
CA VAL A 4 -23.24 13.66 -12.22
C VAL A 4 -22.45 14.95 -12.03
N ASN A 5 -23.07 16.09 -12.29
CA ASN A 5 -22.49 17.42 -12.01
C ASN A 5 -23.61 18.42 -11.70
N GLU A 6 -24.23 18.23 -10.54
CA GLU A 6 -25.32 19.03 -10.01
C GLU A 6 -24.79 19.95 -8.90
N LYS A 7 -25.66 20.78 -8.30
CA LYS A 7 -25.27 21.69 -7.21
C LYS A 7 -24.80 20.91 -5.96
N GLN A 8 -25.51 19.84 -5.61
CA GLN A 8 -25.31 19.05 -4.39
C GLN A 8 -24.57 17.73 -4.60
N LYS A 9 -24.46 17.24 -5.85
CA LYS A 9 -23.82 15.96 -6.18
C LYS A 9 -22.87 16.11 -7.37
N VAL A 10 -21.65 15.57 -7.25
CA VAL A 10 -20.69 15.47 -8.37
C VAL A 10 -20.09 14.08 -8.39
N ILE A 11 -20.05 13.44 -9.56
CA ILE A 11 -19.40 12.15 -9.79
C ILE A 11 -18.74 12.19 -11.18
N ARG A 12 -17.42 12.03 -11.26
CA ARG A 12 -16.66 12.05 -12.51
C ARG A 12 -16.75 10.73 -13.27
N LYS A 13 -16.73 10.83 -14.60
CA LYS A 13 -16.67 9.66 -15.48
C LYS A 13 -15.22 9.24 -15.72
N LEU A 14 -14.85 8.07 -15.18
CA LEU A 14 -13.61 7.37 -15.49
C LEU A 14 -13.93 6.04 -16.19
N PRO A 15 -13.23 5.67 -17.28
CA PRO A 15 -13.45 4.38 -17.93
C PRO A 15 -12.97 3.22 -17.04
N GLY A 16 -13.52 2.02 -17.28
CA GLY A 16 -12.95 0.77 -16.79
C GLY A 16 -11.68 0.36 -17.55
N GLY A 17 -10.92 -0.56 -16.96
CA GLY A 17 -9.79 -1.27 -17.57
C GLY A 17 -8.61 -0.41 -18.05
N LYS A 18 -7.77 -1.02 -18.89
CA LYS A 18 -6.67 -0.36 -19.58
C LYS A 18 -7.02 -0.18 -21.06
N THR A 19 -6.71 0.99 -21.61
CA THR A 19 -6.59 1.16 -23.07
C THR A 19 -5.13 1.41 -23.42
N TYR A 20 -4.52 0.47 -24.13
CA TYR A 20 -3.13 0.62 -24.58
C TYR A 20 -3.05 1.58 -25.76
N LYS A 21 -2.21 2.61 -25.65
CA LYS A 21 -1.79 3.41 -26.81
C LYS A 21 -0.68 2.65 -27.54
N ASN A 22 -1.08 1.77 -28.48
CA ASN A 22 -0.21 1.08 -29.43
C ASN A 22 -0.31 1.72 -30.83
N THR A 23 -0.45 3.05 -30.92
CA THR A 23 -0.64 3.76 -32.19
C THR A 23 0.67 4.31 -32.74
N LEU A 24 0.73 4.57 -34.05
CA LEU A 24 1.83 5.25 -34.74
C LEU A 24 2.27 6.54 -34.04
N ALA A 25 1.31 7.32 -33.51
CA ALA A 25 1.57 8.57 -32.81
C ALA A 25 2.31 8.31 -31.49
N THR A 26 1.86 7.34 -30.71
CA THR A 26 2.54 6.94 -29.46
C THR A 26 3.79 6.10 -29.64
N ALA A 27 4.12 5.67 -30.85
CA ALA A 27 5.44 5.16 -31.18
C ALA A 27 6.40 6.26 -31.68
N GLY A 28 5.96 7.51 -31.81
CA GLY A 28 6.76 8.63 -32.31
C GLY A 28 7.03 8.59 -33.82
N ILE A 29 6.40 7.68 -34.56
CA ILE A 29 6.65 7.45 -36.00
C ILE A 29 5.56 7.98 -36.92
N LYS A 30 4.46 8.56 -36.39
CA LYS A 30 3.36 9.05 -37.24
C LYS A 30 3.80 10.17 -38.18
N SER A 31 4.72 11.05 -37.77
CA SER A 31 5.28 12.10 -38.64
C SER A 31 6.08 11.54 -39.83
N LEU A 32 6.43 10.26 -39.83
CA LEU A 32 7.01 9.62 -41.01
C LEU A 32 5.96 9.42 -42.12
N GLU A 33 4.66 9.40 -41.82
CA GLU A 33 3.59 9.38 -42.84
C GLU A 33 3.60 10.65 -43.71
N GLU A 34 4.06 11.78 -43.17
CA GLU A 34 4.19 13.07 -43.90
C GLU A 34 5.24 13.02 -45.03
N ASN A 35 6.12 12.00 -45.01
CA ASN A 35 7.18 11.79 -45.99
C ASN A 35 6.83 10.69 -47.01
N LEU A 36 5.60 10.15 -46.98
CA LEU A 36 5.13 9.08 -47.86
C LEU A 36 4.15 9.61 -48.93
N PRO A 37 3.93 8.89 -50.04
CA PRO A 37 2.91 9.27 -51.02
C PRO A 37 1.50 9.34 -50.40
N SER A 38 0.72 10.36 -50.75
CA SER A 38 -0.62 10.60 -50.20
C SER A 38 -1.50 9.34 -50.21
N GLY A 39 -2.07 8.99 -49.05
CA GLY A 39 -2.86 7.77 -48.85
C GLY A 39 -2.04 6.55 -48.39
N THR A 40 -0.72 6.65 -48.31
CA THR A 40 0.13 5.62 -47.70
C THR A 40 0.05 5.74 -46.18
N HIS A 41 -0.37 4.68 -45.51
CA HIS A 41 -0.42 4.60 -44.05
C HIS A 41 0.61 3.62 -43.51
N LEU A 42 1.26 4.01 -42.41
CA LEU A 42 2.17 3.11 -41.70
C LEU A 42 1.39 2.09 -40.85
N ALA A 43 2.10 1.11 -40.31
CA ALA A 43 1.53 0.15 -39.38
C ALA A 43 2.60 -0.38 -38.42
N LEU A 44 2.35 -0.29 -37.12
CA LEU A 44 3.16 -1.02 -36.15
C LEU A 44 2.91 -2.52 -36.32
N SER A 45 3.98 -3.31 -36.36
CA SER A 45 3.92 -4.77 -36.42
C SER A 45 5.04 -5.36 -35.58
N TYR A 46 4.87 -6.58 -35.07
CA TYR A 46 5.93 -7.34 -34.42
C TYR A 46 6.06 -8.74 -35.03
N ILE A 47 7.25 -9.32 -34.89
CA ILE A 47 7.52 -10.69 -35.34
C ILE A 47 7.29 -11.65 -34.17
N ASP A 48 6.51 -12.70 -34.42
CA ASP A 48 6.24 -13.80 -33.50
C ASP A 48 6.66 -15.12 -34.16
N GLY A 49 7.87 -15.58 -33.85
CA GLY A 49 8.52 -16.70 -34.55
C GLY A 49 8.72 -16.41 -36.05
N ARG A 50 7.83 -16.95 -36.88
CA ARG A 50 7.78 -16.70 -38.35
C ARG A 50 6.59 -15.85 -38.81
N ARG A 51 5.74 -15.38 -37.89
CA ARG A 51 4.53 -14.60 -38.20
C ARG A 51 4.81 -13.11 -38.03
N ILE A 52 4.31 -12.29 -38.96
CA ILE A 52 4.25 -10.83 -38.77
C ILE A 52 2.85 -10.52 -38.24
N VAL A 53 2.78 -10.00 -37.01
CA VAL A 53 1.52 -9.63 -36.35
C VAL A 53 1.39 -8.11 -36.41
N ARG A 54 0.48 -7.62 -37.25
CA ARG A 54 0.11 -6.20 -37.34
C ARG A 54 -0.66 -5.79 -36.09
N LEU A 55 -0.24 -4.70 -35.46
CA LEU A 55 -0.99 -4.05 -34.39
C LEU A 55 -2.06 -3.14 -34.99
N SER A 56 -3.19 -3.02 -34.31
CA SER A 56 -4.23 -2.06 -34.65
C SER A 56 -3.92 -0.68 -34.04
N ASP A 57 -4.08 0.39 -34.82
CA ASP A 57 -4.08 1.76 -34.28
C ASP A 57 -5.34 2.08 -33.44
N SER A 58 -6.32 1.18 -33.39
CA SER A 58 -7.38 1.23 -32.38
C SER A 58 -6.85 0.91 -30.99
N LYS A 59 -7.37 1.61 -29.98
CA LYS A 59 -7.10 1.33 -28.56
C LYS A 59 -7.65 -0.05 -28.21
N SER A 60 -6.81 -1.08 -28.17
CA SER A 60 -7.24 -2.39 -27.66
C SER A 60 -7.64 -2.26 -26.19
N PRO A 61 -8.88 -2.61 -25.79
CA PRO A 61 -9.21 -2.78 -24.39
C PRO A 61 -8.41 -3.97 -23.86
N GLN A 62 -7.89 -3.85 -22.64
CA GLN A 62 -7.39 -4.98 -21.88
C GLN A 62 -7.86 -4.88 -20.44
N ASN A 63 -8.11 -6.03 -19.82
CA ASN A 63 -8.37 -6.11 -18.39
C ASN A 63 -7.28 -5.34 -17.65
N GLN A 64 -7.69 -4.55 -16.66
CA GLN A 64 -6.71 -4.10 -15.69
C GLN A 64 -6.16 -5.37 -15.03
N SER A 65 -4.84 -5.56 -15.13
CA SER A 65 -4.14 -6.59 -14.37
C SER A 65 -4.42 -6.35 -12.90
N GLU A 66 -5.31 -7.16 -12.34
CA GLU A 66 -5.63 -7.21 -10.93
C GLU A 66 -4.33 -7.21 -10.12
N GLN A 67 -4.22 -6.30 -9.16
CA GLN A 67 -3.23 -6.50 -8.10
C GLN A 67 -3.81 -7.66 -7.29
N LYS A 68 -3.19 -8.86 -7.35
CA LYS A 68 -3.73 -10.12 -6.81
C LYS A 68 -4.16 -9.98 -5.34
N GLY A 69 -5.41 -9.58 -5.12
CA GLY A 69 -5.91 -9.11 -3.83
C GLY A 69 -5.19 -7.86 -3.28
N GLY A 70 -5.77 -7.34 -2.19
CA GLY A 70 -5.09 -6.42 -1.30
C GLY A 70 -4.86 -5.01 -1.84
N LEU A 71 -3.68 -4.48 -1.56
CA LEU A 71 -3.58 -3.19 -0.89
C LEU A 71 -2.74 -2.18 -1.68
N CYS A 72 -3.28 -0.98 -1.89
CA CYS A 72 -2.68 0.05 -2.74
C CYS A 72 -2.04 1.16 -1.90
N TRP A 73 -0.73 1.13 -1.73
CA TRP A 73 0.00 2.12 -0.93
C TRP A 73 0.20 3.48 -1.61
N TYR A 74 0.13 3.55 -2.94
CA TYR A 74 0.41 4.77 -3.69
C TYR A 74 -0.50 4.91 -4.93
N TYR A 75 -0.72 6.12 -5.44
CA TYR A 75 -1.38 6.26 -6.75
C TYR A 75 -0.38 6.05 -7.90
N ALA A 76 -0.81 5.27 -8.89
CA ALA A 76 -0.17 5.17 -10.21
C ALA A 76 -1.16 5.61 -11.29
N SER A 77 -0.81 6.63 -12.08
CA SER A 77 -1.71 7.20 -13.08
C SER A 77 -1.83 6.32 -14.33
N LYS A 78 -2.80 5.40 -14.31
CA LYS A 78 -3.03 4.38 -15.34
C LYS A 78 -3.66 4.90 -16.65
N THR A 79 -3.79 6.22 -16.84
CA THR A 79 -4.48 6.82 -18.00
C THR A 79 -3.62 6.91 -19.25
N GLN A 80 -2.30 6.81 -19.15
CA GLN A 80 -1.35 6.89 -20.27
C GLN A 80 -0.33 5.74 -20.24
N TRP A 81 -0.79 4.49 -20.29
CA TRP A 81 0.12 3.35 -20.56
C TRP A 81 0.63 3.42 -22.00
N PHE A 82 1.92 3.70 -22.15
CA PHE A 82 2.58 3.66 -23.45
C PHE A 82 2.86 2.20 -23.83
N GLY A 83 2.62 1.82 -25.09
CA GLY A 83 2.82 0.45 -25.54
C GLY A 83 4.23 -0.10 -25.25
N LYS A 84 4.39 -1.43 -25.21
CA LYS A 84 5.70 -2.09 -24.97
C LYS A 84 6.81 -1.70 -25.97
N PHE A 85 6.41 -1.08 -27.08
CA PHE A 85 7.26 -0.61 -28.17
C PHE A 85 7.64 0.88 -28.06
N TYR A 86 6.98 1.67 -27.21
CA TYR A 86 7.43 3.04 -26.95
C TYR A 86 8.71 3.02 -26.12
N MET A 87 9.65 3.89 -26.44
CA MET A 87 10.93 4.02 -25.73
C MET A 87 11.24 5.47 -25.33
N GLY A 88 10.23 6.36 -25.35
CA GLY A 88 10.35 7.72 -24.81
C GLY A 88 10.57 7.73 -23.28
N PRO A 89 10.94 8.90 -22.71
CA PRO A 89 11.28 9.02 -21.30
C PRO A 89 10.16 8.52 -20.38
N GLU A 90 8.89 8.73 -20.74
CA GLU A 90 7.73 8.26 -19.99
C GLU A 90 7.69 6.73 -19.87
N ARG A 91 8.10 5.96 -20.89
CA ARG A 91 8.25 4.49 -20.77
C ARG A 91 9.46 4.14 -19.91
N HIS A 92 10.56 4.86 -20.01
CA HIS A 92 11.73 4.62 -19.15
C HIS A 92 11.34 4.76 -17.67
N TYR A 93 10.68 5.87 -17.32
CA TYR A 93 10.08 6.07 -16.01
C TYR A 93 9.05 4.99 -15.65
N GLU A 94 8.13 4.61 -16.55
CA GLU A 94 7.16 3.52 -16.31
C GLU A 94 7.83 2.15 -16.03
N LYS A 95 9.02 1.90 -16.59
CA LYS A 95 9.81 0.70 -16.27
C LYS A 95 10.37 0.79 -14.85
N ILE A 96 10.98 1.92 -14.44
CA ILE A 96 11.48 2.15 -13.08
C ILE A 96 10.32 1.98 -12.07
N ILE A 97 9.17 2.59 -12.35
CA ILE A 97 7.90 2.40 -11.61
C ILE A 97 7.55 0.93 -11.41
N SER A 98 7.51 0.17 -12.51
CA SER A 98 7.08 -1.22 -12.49
C SER A 98 8.10 -2.14 -11.82
N THR A 99 9.40 -1.81 -11.88
CA THR A 99 10.46 -2.55 -11.17
C THR A 99 10.37 -2.31 -9.67
N TYR A 100 10.32 -1.05 -9.23
CA TYR A 100 10.25 -0.70 -7.82
C TYR A 100 9.04 -1.34 -7.13
N ARG A 101 7.84 -1.20 -7.71
CA ARG A 101 6.62 -1.83 -7.17
C ARG A 101 6.75 -3.34 -7.00
N LYS A 102 7.50 -4.05 -7.86
CA LYS A 102 7.77 -5.49 -7.69
C LYS A 102 8.69 -5.75 -6.50
N ILE A 103 9.74 -4.95 -6.33
CA ILE A 103 10.63 -5.03 -5.16
C ILE A 103 9.82 -4.81 -3.88
N CYS A 104 9.02 -3.75 -3.80
CA CYS A 104 8.16 -3.46 -2.65
C CYS A 104 7.12 -4.58 -2.39
N THR A 105 6.53 -5.16 -3.45
CA THR A 105 5.65 -6.34 -3.33
C THR A 105 6.39 -7.56 -2.78
N GLN A 106 7.65 -7.77 -3.17
CA GLN A 106 8.49 -8.86 -2.64
C GLN A 106 8.88 -8.60 -1.18
N GLN A 107 9.22 -7.36 -0.81
CA GLN A 107 9.54 -7.00 0.57
C GLN A 107 8.32 -7.16 1.50
N THR A 108 7.12 -6.79 1.06
CA THR A 108 5.88 -7.03 1.84
C THR A 108 5.68 -8.54 2.10
N LYS A 109 5.90 -9.38 1.08
CA LYS A 109 5.84 -10.85 1.21
C LYS A 109 6.99 -11.45 2.02
N LEU A 110 8.12 -10.75 2.17
CA LEU A 110 9.18 -11.14 3.09
C LEU A 110 8.78 -10.76 4.52
N LYS A 111 8.39 -9.50 4.76
CA LYS A 111 7.92 -8.98 6.04
C LYS A 111 6.83 -9.85 6.67
N VAL A 112 5.75 -10.15 5.96
CA VAL A 112 4.64 -10.99 6.49
C VAL A 112 5.13 -12.39 6.94
N ARG A 113 6.18 -12.93 6.31
CA ARG A 113 6.75 -14.23 6.68
C ARG A 113 7.77 -14.11 7.81
N GLU A 114 8.59 -13.07 7.83
CA GLU A 114 9.53 -12.78 8.92
C GLU A 114 8.79 -12.42 10.21
N ASP A 115 7.78 -11.55 10.16
CA ASP A 115 6.94 -11.18 11.30
C ASP A 115 6.22 -12.40 11.91
N ALA A 116 5.70 -13.31 11.07
CA ALA A 116 5.10 -14.56 11.53
C ALA A 116 6.12 -15.54 12.13
N MET A 117 7.38 -15.53 11.66
CA MET A 117 8.47 -16.29 12.28
C MET A 117 8.92 -15.69 13.61
N VAL A 118 8.90 -14.35 13.75
CA VAL A 118 9.16 -13.64 15.01
C VAL A 118 8.09 -13.92 16.05
N ASP A 119 6.81 -13.79 15.69
CA ASP A 119 5.71 -14.04 16.64
C ASP A 119 5.69 -15.50 17.12
N TRP A 120 5.88 -16.47 16.20
CA TRP A 120 6.07 -17.88 16.58
C TRP A 120 7.28 -18.07 17.50
N PHE A 121 8.43 -17.46 17.18
CA PHE A 121 9.63 -17.59 17.98
C PHE A 121 9.42 -17.03 19.39
N ASN A 122 8.79 -15.87 19.52
CA ASN A 122 8.49 -15.21 20.79
C ASN A 122 7.55 -16.07 21.65
N GLU A 123 6.50 -16.66 21.07
CA GLU A 123 5.63 -17.63 21.76
C GLU A 123 6.42 -18.85 22.29
N GLN A 124 7.29 -19.43 21.46
CA GLN A 124 8.10 -20.58 21.88
C GLN A 124 9.14 -20.19 22.93
N PHE A 125 9.73 -19.00 22.84
CA PHE A 125 10.76 -18.50 23.76
C PHE A 125 10.17 -18.20 25.14
N GLU A 126 9.03 -17.52 25.20
CA GLU A 126 8.34 -17.26 26.47
C GLU A 126 7.88 -18.56 27.15
N SER A 127 7.29 -19.49 26.40
CA SER A 127 6.91 -20.82 26.91
C SER A 127 8.11 -21.60 27.48
N PHE A 128 9.25 -21.56 26.78
CA PHE A 128 10.50 -22.17 27.22
C PHE A 128 11.10 -21.48 28.46
N ARG A 129 11.11 -20.14 28.50
CA ARG A 129 11.57 -19.33 29.63
C ARG A 129 10.73 -19.56 30.88
N GLU A 130 9.41 -19.60 30.72
CA GLU A 130 8.47 -19.98 31.77
C GLU A 130 8.78 -21.37 32.33
N GLN A 131 8.95 -22.38 31.48
CA GLN A 131 9.24 -23.75 31.93
C GLN A 131 10.60 -23.83 32.66
N ALA A 132 11.65 -23.25 32.10
CA ALA A 132 12.96 -23.20 32.73
C ALA A 132 12.90 -22.55 34.13
N SER A 133 12.11 -21.48 34.30
CA SER A 133 11.92 -20.81 35.59
C SER A 133 11.12 -21.61 36.64
N LYS A 134 10.35 -22.62 36.20
CA LYS A 134 9.60 -23.53 37.09
C LYS A 134 10.47 -24.70 37.56
N ASP A 135 11.44 -25.11 36.75
CA ASP A 135 12.31 -26.26 37.01
C ASP A 135 13.63 -25.90 37.75
N THR A 136 14.01 -24.62 37.83
CA THR A 136 15.27 -24.15 38.45
C THR A 136 15.11 -23.56 39.86
N ALA A 137 15.21 -24.40 40.88
CA ALA A 137 15.26 -24.01 42.29
C ALA A 137 16.71 -23.80 42.81
N SER A 138 17.60 -23.20 42.01
CA SER A 138 19.04 -23.11 42.29
C SER A 138 19.67 -21.82 41.77
N ASP A 139 20.68 -21.30 42.46
CA ASP A 139 21.28 -19.96 42.26
C ASP A 139 22.08 -19.75 40.96
N THR A 140 22.06 -20.70 40.02
CA THR A 140 22.59 -20.51 38.66
C THR A 140 21.49 -20.05 37.71
N ARG A 141 21.21 -18.74 37.74
CA ARG A 141 20.56 -18.03 36.62
C ARG A 141 21.50 -18.03 35.41
N THR A 142 21.43 -19.07 34.59
CA THR A 142 21.87 -18.99 33.20
C THR A 142 20.91 -18.05 32.47
N GLU A 143 21.42 -16.92 31.95
CA GLU A 143 20.61 -16.02 31.15
C GLU A 143 20.30 -16.68 29.80
N PHE A 144 19.07 -17.18 29.66
CA PHE A 144 18.56 -17.69 28.39
C PHE A 144 18.29 -16.52 27.45
N THR A 145 19.24 -16.24 26.57
CA THR A 145 19.12 -15.24 25.50
C THR A 145 18.41 -15.83 24.27
N GLU A 146 17.83 -14.96 23.45
CA GLU A 146 17.21 -15.36 22.18
C GLU A 146 18.23 -15.97 21.21
N LEU A 147 19.49 -15.50 21.21
CA LEU A 147 20.59 -16.15 20.48
C LEU A 147 20.81 -17.61 20.91
N ALA A 148 20.79 -17.90 22.21
CA ALA A 148 20.90 -19.28 22.70
C ALA A 148 19.69 -20.14 22.25
N PHE A 149 18.49 -19.55 22.28
CA PHE A 149 17.26 -20.23 21.88
C PHE A 149 17.15 -20.49 20.37
N ALA A 150 17.51 -19.51 19.53
CA ALA A 150 17.58 -19.64 18.08
C ALA A 150 18.59 -20.71 17.65
N LYS A 151 19.75 -20.79 18.33
CA LYS A 151 20.75 -21.83 18.13
C LYS A 151 20.22 -23.22 18.49
N MET A 152 19.47 -23.34 19.59
CA MET A 152 18.80 -24.59 19.99
C MET A 152 17.73 -25.01 18.97
N ILE A 153 16.93 -24.05 18.47
CA ILE A 153 15.91 -24.29 17.42
C ILE A 153 16.55 -24.84 16.14
N LEU A 154 17.60 -24.18 15.63
CA LEU A 154 18.35 -24.61 14.44
C LEU A 154 18.99 -26.00 14.56
N GLN A 155 19.34 -26.43 15.78
CA GLN A 155 19.98 -27.72 16.03
C GLN A 155 18.99 -28.87 16.24
N HIS A 156 17.74 -28.58 16.64
CA HIS A 156 16.82 -29.59 17.17
C HIS A 156 15.40 -29.58 16.58
N ARG A 157 15.05 -28.66 15.67
CA ARG A 157 13.77 -28.70 14.94
C ARG A 157 13.97 -28.74 13.42
N PRO A 158 13.13 -29.48 12.68
CA PRO A 158 13.02 -29.30 11.24
C PRO A 158 12.39 -27.93 10.95
N LEU A 159 12.96 -27.22 9.97
CA LEU A 159 12.57 -25.88 9.55
C LEU A 159 12.58 -25.81 8.01
N SER A 160 11.89 -24.81 7.44
CA SER A 160 12.02 -24.47 6.02
C SER A 160 13.36 -23.78 5.74
N GLU A 161 13.85 -23.84 4.50
CA GLU A 161 15.13 -23.21 4.11
C GLU A 161 15.15 -21.70 4.38
N ASP A 162 14.02 -21.00 4.17
CA ASP A 162 13.87 -19.58 4.48
C ASP A 162 13.99 -19.31 5.99
N ALA A 163 13.42 -20.17 6.85
CA ALA A 163 13.54 -20.06 8.30
C ALA A 163 14.96 -20.39 8.80
N VAL A 164 15.61 -21.40 8.20
CA VAL A 164 17.02 -21.73 8.49
C VAL A 164 17.91 -20.53 8.16
N ARG A 165 17.76 -19.93 6.97
CA ARG A 165 18.52 -18.74 6.58
C ARG A 165 18.23 -17.56 7.50
N PHE A 166 16.96 -17.31 7.85
CA PHE A 166 16.57 -16.22 8.76
C PHE A 166 17.23 -16.33 10.15
N PHE A 167 17.20 -17.51 10.79
CA PHE A 167 17.88 -17.70 12.07
C PHE A 167 19.41 -17.75 11.95
N GLN A 168 19.97 -18.17 10.81
CA GLN A 168 21.42 -18.08 10.55
C GLN A 168 21.87 -16.62 10.38
N ASP A 169 21.10 -15.81 9.65
CA ASP A 169 21.33 -14.37 9.50
C ASP A 169 21.26 -13.67 10.87
N PHE A 170 20.32 -14.06 11.75
CA PHE A 170 20.24 -13.56 13.13
C PHE A 170 21.47 -13.96 13.95
N LEU A 171 21.83 -15.25 14.01
CA LEU A 171 23.01 -15.69 14.77
C LEU A 171 24.35 -15.13 14.24
N GLY A 172 24.39 -14.76 12.96
CA GLY A 172 25.55 -14.15 12.32
C GLY A 172 25.61 -12.61 12.40
N ASN A 173 24.57 -11.95 12.94
CA ASN A 173 24.43 -10.50 12.80
C ASN A 173 25.43 -9.69 13.65
N GLY A 174 25.65 -10.07 14.91
CA GLY A 174 26.60 -9.44 15.82
C GLY A 174 26.28 -8.01 16.29
N GLU A 175 25.18 -7.40 15.83
CA GLU A 175 24.70 -6.07 16.23
C GLU A 175 23.59 -6.15 17.31
N PHE A 176 22.75 -7.21 17.26
CA PHE A 176 21.52 -7.33 18.04
C PHE A 176 21.30 -8.73 18.64
N ASP A 177 20.92 -8.78 19.92
CA ASP A 177 20.62 -10.02 20.66
C ASP A 177 19.11 -10.33 20.74
N ASP A 178 18.26 -9.41 20.26
CA ASP A 178 16.79 -9.48 20.21
C ASP A 178 16.35 -9.73 18.75
N LEU A 179 15.57 -10.78 18.51
CA LEU A 179 15.13 -11.19 17.17
C LEU A 179 14.12 -10.21 16.57
N THR A 180 13.25 -9.63 17.39
CA THR A 180 12.23 -8.67 16.95
C THR A 180 12.92 -7.40 16.44
N TYR A 181 13.87 -6.87 17.20
CA TYR A 181 14.65 -5.70 16.82
C TYR A 181 15.59 -5.96 15.64
N PHE A 182 16.26 -7.13 15.59
CA PHE A 182 17.01 -7.58 14.41
C PHE A 182 16.12 -7.56 13.15
N THR A 183 14.90 -8.08 13.25
CA THR A 183 13.97 -8.22 12.12
C THR A 183 13.46 -6.86 11.63
N LEU A 184 13.07 -5.96 12.53
CA LEU A 184 12.69 -4.58 12.19
C LEU A 184 13.84 -3.84 11.48
N ASN A 185 15.06 -3.93 12.02
CA ASN A 185 16.24 -3.31 11.42
C ASN A 185 16.60 -3.92 10.06
N ARG A 186 16.47 -5.24 9.89
CA ARG A 186 16.66 -5.94 8.61
C ARG A 186 15.67 -5.48 7.55
N GLN A 187 14.39 -5.41 7.88
CA GLN A 187 13.33 -4.95 6.98
C GLN A 187 13.54 -3.48 6.59
N ALA A 188 13.85 -2.63 7.57
CA ALA A 188 14.15 -1.21 7.34
C ALA A 188 15.39 -1.00 6.47
N LYS A 189 16.52 -1.70 6.74
CA LYS A 189 17.74 -1.68 5.91
C LYS A 189 17.41 -2.10 4.47
N ALA A 190 16.59 -3.13 4.26
CA ALA A 190 16.17 -3.59 2.93
C ALA A 190 15.28 -2.58 2.19
N LEU A 191 14.36 -1.90 2.88
CA LEU A 191 13.50 -0.87 2.32
C LEU A 191 14.30 0.40 1.95
N ILE A 192 15.17 0.89 2.85
CA ILE A 192 16.07 2.03 2.59
C ILE A 192 16.97 1.77 1.38
N ALA A 193 17.51 0.55 1.25
CA ALA A 193 18.32 0.17 0.08
C ALA A 193 17.51 0.22 -1.23
N ALA A 194 16.28 -0.31 -1.22
CA ALA A 194 15.39 -0.26 -2.38
C ALA A 194 15.02 1.17 -2.78
N ILE A 195 14.64 2.01 -1.80
CA ILE A 195 14.33 3.43 -2.01
C ILE A 195 15.56 4.16 -2.59
N THR A 196 16.74 3.95 -2.00
CA THR A 196 17.98 4.62 -2.42
C THR A 196 18.37 4.30 -3.86
N ALA A 197 18.31 3.01 -4.25
CA ALA A 197 18.61 2.58 -5.62
C ALA A 197 17.68 3.23 -6.65
N VAL A 198 16.38 3.29 -6.34
CA VAL A 198 15.38 3.86 -7.25
C VAL A 198 15.38 5.39 -7.23
N SER A 199 15.72 6.02 -6.11
CA SER A 199 15.99 7.47 -6.05
C SER A 199 17.12 7.85 -7.03
N GLN A 200 18.18 7.03 -7.12
CA GLN A 200 19.27 7.22 -8.08
C GLN A 200 18.82 7.04 -9.53
N GLU A 201 18.04 5.99 -9.85
CA GLU A 201 17.47 5.79 -11.20
C GLU A 201 16.59 6.98 -11.64
N LEU A 202 15.87 7.60 -10.71
CA LEU A 202 14.99 8.76 -10.95
C LEU A 202 15.73 10.12 -10.92
N ARG A 203 17.01 10.15 -10.52
CA ARG A 203 17.80 11.37 -10.27
C ARG A 203 17.17 12.29 -9.21
N PHE A 204 16.55 11.69 -8.20
CA PHE A 204 16.01 12.36 -7.03
C PHE A 204 16.98 12.17 -5.85
N ASP A 205 17.14 13.19 -5.01
CA ASP A 205 17.85 13.06 -3.75
C ASP A 205 16.84 12.93 -2.59
N VAL A 206 16.54 11.68 -2.24
CA VAL A 206 15.69 11.34 -1.10
C VAL A 206 16.28 11.82 0.24
N LYS A 207 17.61 11.96 0.35
CA LYS A 207 18.25 12.44 1.59
C LYS A 207 18.00 13.93 1.77
N GLN A 208 18.25 14.73 0.73
CA GLN A 208 17.95 16.15 0.74
C GLN A 208 16.46 16.39 1.02
N ALA A 209 15.57 15.68 0.33
CA ALA A 209 14.13 15.84 0.50
C ALA A 209 13.62 15.48 1.91
N VAL A 210 14.26 14.54 2.61
CA VAL A 210 13.94 14.25 4.02
C VAL A 210 14.55 15.29 4.96
N SER A 211 15.76 15.80 4.70
CA SER A 211 16.35 16.90 5.49
C SER A 211 15.46 18.15 5.46
N GLU A 212 15.03 18.56 4.25
CA GLU A 212 14.10 19.67 4.03
C GLU A 212 12.76 19.47 4.77
N LEU A 213 12.27 18.22 4.84
CA LEU A 213 11.04 17.88 5.56
C LEU A 213 11.22 17.97 7.08
N LEU A 214 12.29 17.42 7.64
CA LEU A 214 12.59 17.47 9.07
C LEU A 214 12.75 18.93 9.55
N GLU A 215 13.49 19.75 8.79
CA GLU A 215 13.64 21.18 9.03
C GLU A 215 12.30 21.92 8.99
N ALA A 216 11.47 21.69 7.96
CA ALA A 216 10.15 22.31 7.84
C ALA A 216 9.19 21.90 8.96
N SER A 217 9.25 20.64 9.41
CA SER A 217 8.51 20.10 10.55
C SER A 217 9.10 20.51 11.92
N LYS A 218 10.24 21.21 11.96
CA LYS A 218 10.99 21.60 13.18
C LYS A 218 11.44 20.40 14.03
N ILE A 219 11.71 19.27 13.39
CA ILE A 219 12.22 18.06 14.03
C ILE A 219 13.74 18.18 14.09
N ASN A 220 14.25 18.55 15.26
CA ASN A 220 15.69 18.70 15.52
C ASN A 220 16.36 17.34 15.76
N LEU A 221 16.29 16.43 14.78
CA LEU A 221 16.96 15.14 14.78
C LEU A 221 17.78 15.00 13.50
N SER A 222 19.05 14.61 13.63
CA SER A 222 19.91 14.24 12.52
C SER A 222 19.60 12.83 12.01
N PHE A 223 20.12 12.49 10.82
CA PHE A 223 19.94 11.15 10.23
C PHE A 223 20.49 10.00 11.08
N ASP A 224 21.48 10.28 11.93
CA ASP A 224 22.12 9.29 12.81
C ASP A 224 21.40 9.15 14.17
N GLU A 225 20.45 10.04 14.48
CA GLU A 225 19.59 10.00 15.67
C GLU A 225 18.22 9.35 15.41
N LEU A 226 17.82 9.21 14.14
CA LEU A 226 16.61 8.48 13.74
C LEU A 226 16.86 6.97 13.79
N SER A 227 15.90 6.20 14.30
CA SER A 227 15.92 4.75 14.12
C SER A 227 15.79 4.38 12.64
N LEU A 228 16.28 3.20 12.26
CA LEU A 228 16.19 2.74 10.87
C LEU A 228 14.72 2.61 10.41
N GLU A 229 13.78 2.29 11.30
CA GLU A 229 12.35 2.23 11.01
C GLU A 229 11.77 3.62 10.67
N GLU A 230 12.03 4.64 11.51
CA GLU A 230 11.64 6.03 11.24
C GLU A 230 12.28 6.56 9.95
N LEU A 231 13.59 6.32 9.78
CA LEU A 231 14.34 6.71 8.59
C LEU A 231 13.74 6.09 7.32
N SER A 232 13.39 4.80 7.37
CA SER A 232 12.74 4.12 6.24
C SER A 232 11.36 4.71 5.93
N THR A 233 10.59 5.10 6.96
CA THR A 233 9.27 5.73 6.81
C THR A 233 9.38 7.11 6.16
N TYR A 234 10.35 7.94 6.57
CA TYR A 234 10.60 9.24 5.94
C TYR A 234 11.08 9.09 4.50
N TYR A 235 12.01 8.17 4.23
CA TYR A 235 12.51 7.91 2.87
C TYR A 235 11.37 7.42 1.95
N ASP A 236 10.48 6.56 2.45
CA ASP A 236 9.36 6.04 1.67
C ASP A 236 8.35 7.15 1.31
N ARG A 237 7.98 8.00 2.28
CA ARG A 237 7.12 9.15 2.00
C ARG A 237 7.75 10.18 1.09
N ALA A 238 9.06 10.42 1.20
CA ALA A 238 9.77 11.33 0.30
C ALA A 238 9.76 10.79 -1.14
N ILE A 239 9.95 9.48 -1.34
CA ILE A 239 9.85 8.85 -2.68
C ILE A 239 8.39 8.95 -3.18
N ILE A 240 7.36 8.50 -2.42
CA ILE A 240 5.92 8.62 -2.82
C ILE A 240 5.54 10.06 -3.22
N ASN A 241 5.95 11.07 -2.44
CA ASN A 241 5.56 12.45 -2.69
C ASN A 241 6.26 13.06 -3.90
N HIS A 242 7.54 12.74 -4.12
CA HIS A 242 8.22 13.04 -5.39
C HIS A 242 7.46 12.43 -6.57
N ILE A 243 6.92 11.23 -6.37
CA ILE A 243 6.26 10.46 -7.41
C ILE A 243 4.91 11.04 -7.80
N TRP A 244 4.07 11.38 -6.83
CA TRP A 244 2.76 11.96 -7.10
C TRP A 244 2.91 13.25 -7.93
N ARG A 245 3.89 14.10 -7.60
CA ARG A 245 4.25 15.29 -8.40
C ARG A 245 4.61 14.93 -9.84
N LEU A 246 5.45 13.93 -10.02
CA LEU A 246 5.89 13.41 -11.33
C LEU A 246 4.74 12.79 -12.15
N GLN A 247 3.73 12.22 -11.49
CA GLN A 247 2.47 11.80 -12.14
C GLN A 247 1.45 12.96 -12.32
N GLY A 248 1.85 14.20 -12.07
CA GLY A 248 1.02 15.40 -12.16
C GLY A 248 -0.09 15.48 -11.11
N CYS A 249 0.14 14.91 -9.93
CA CYS A 249 -0.69 15.11 -8.75
C CYS A 249 -0.06 16.21 -7.90
N ALA A 250 -0.83 17.25 -7.59
CA ALA A 250 -0.41 18.35 -6.72
C ALA A 250 -1.26 18.39 -5.45
N PRO A 251 -0.73 18.87 -4.31
CA PRO A 251 -1.54 19.07 -3.11
C PRO A 251 -2.81 19.87 -3.38
N SER A 252 -3.94 19.36 -2.90
CA SER A 252 -5.18 20.14 -2.81
C SER A 252 -5.06 21.14 -1.66
N SER A 253 -5.89 22.20 -1.70
CA SER A 253 -6.09 23.06 -0.55
C SER A 253 -7.23 22.60 0.38
N TRP A 254 -7.95 21.52 0.04
CA TRP A 254 -9.05 21.03 0.85
C TRP A 254 -8.58 20.27 2.10
N HIS A 255 -9.37 20.38 3.18
CA HIS A 255 -9.22 19.70 4.45
C HIS A 255 -10.63 19.53 5.08
N PRO A 256 -10.94 18.49 5.88
CA PRO A 256 -12.28 18.28 6.45
C PRO A 256 -12.85 19.49 7.21
N ALA A 257 -12.00 20.27 7.88
CA ALA A 257 -12.40 21.53 8.55
C ALA A 257 -12.95 22.62 7.60
N LYS A 258 -12.80 22.48 6.27
CA LYS A 258 -13.42 23.34 5.25
C LYS A 258 -14.80 22.83 4.78
N GLY A 259 -15.22 21.67 5.26
CA GLY A 259 -16.53 21.06 4.99
C GLY A 259 -16.67 20.43 3.61
N LEU A 260 -17.71 19.61 3.49
CA LEU A 260 -18.01 18.81 2.29
C LEU A 260 -18.37 19.66 1.06
N GLN A 261 -19.01 20.82 1.24
CA GLN A 261 -19.30 21.73 0.13
C GLN A 261 -18.03 22.24 -0.57
N ALA A 262 -16.92 22.41 0.17
CA ALA A 262 -15.63 22.75 -0.43
C ALA A 262 -15.01 21.57 -1.20
N LEU A 263 -15.23 20.32 -0.77
CA LEU A 263 -14.79 19.13 -1.49
C LEU A 263 -15.57 18.90 -2.79
N VAL A 264 -16.89 19.10 -2.76
CA VAL A 264 -17.73 19.08 -3.96
C VAL A 264 -17.23 20.10 -5.00
N ASN A 265 -16.76 21.28 -4.55
CA ASN A 265 -16.16 22.27 -5.45
C ASN A 265 -14.79 21.83 -5.98
N GLU A 266 -13.90 21.32 -5.12
CA GLU A 266 -12.60 20.76 -5.51
C GLU A 266 -12.72 19.65 -6.56
N LEU A 267 -13.73 18.79 -6.43
CA LEU A 267 -14.01 17.68 -7.36
C LEU A 267 -14.68 18.15 -8.67
N ARG A 268 -15.18 19.39 -8.77
CA ARG A 268 -15.53 20.02 -10.07
C ARG A 268 -14.31 20.49 -10.85
N GLU A 269 -13.16 20.65 -10.20
CA GLU A 269 -11.88 20.93 -10.86
C GLU A 269 -11.15 19.64 -11.29
N GLY A 270 -10.92 18.71 -10.36
CA GLY A 270 -10.15 17.48 -10.63
C GLY A 270 -10.75 16.18 -10.05
N VAL A 271 -10.05 15.07 -10.28
CA VAL A 271 -10.14 13.89 -9.40
C VAL A 271 -9.01 13.99 -8.37
N CYS A 272 -9.28 13.55 -7.14
CA CYS A 272 -8.29 13.57 -6.06
C CYS A 272 -7.85 12.15 -5.68
N ILE A 273 -6.73 12.06 -4.97
CA ILE A 273 -6.30 10.88 -4.23
C ILE A 273 -6.14 11.23 -2.76
N ALA A 274 -6.36 10.24 -1.90
CA ALA A 274 -6.29 10.35 -0.44
C ALA A 274 -5.60 9.12 0.14
N GLU A 275 -4.81 9.28 1.20
CA GLU A 275 -4.44 8.18 2.10
C GLU A 275 -5.55 7.99 3.14
N ILE A 276 -5.96 6.75 3.37
CA ILE A 276 -6.96 6.38 4.37
C ILE A 276 -6.48 5.19 5.20
N ASP A 277 -6.95 5.11 6.44
CA ASP A 277 -6.92 3.88 7.21
C ASP A 277 -7.92 2.86 6.62
N TYR A 278 -7.44 1.69 6.24
CA TYR A 278 -8.27 0.64 5.64
C TYR A 278 -8.77 -0.38 6.67
N ASP A 279 -8.14 -0.46 7.84
CA ASP A 279 -8.52 -1.43 8.87
C ASP A 279 -9.83 -1.03 9.55
N LEU A 280 -10.12 0.27 9.61
CA LEU A 280 -11.36 0.81 10.15
C LEU A 280 -12.60 0.59 9.25
N ILE A 281 -12.45 0.16 7.99
CA ILE A 281 -13.57 0.01 7.04
C ILE A 281 -13.72 -1.38 6.41
N GLU A 282 -14.95 -1.70 6.00
CA GLU A 282 -15.30 -2.86 5.18
C GLU A 282 -16.41 -2.54 4.17
N THR A 283 -16.62 -3.44 3.21
CA THR A 283 -17.74 -3.33 2.27
C THR A 283 -18.99 -3.96 2.88
N SER A 284 -20.09 -3.21 2.87
CA SER A 284 -21.40 -3.67 3.34
C SER A 284 -21.86 -4.93 2.59
N ALA A 285 -22.59 -5.81 3.29
CA ALA A 285 -23.26 -6.96 2.70
C ALA A 285 -24.52 -6.58 1.86
N GLU A 286 -24.89 -5.29 1.82
CA GLU A 286 -25.93 -4.76 0.94
C GLU A 286 -25.61 -4.98 -0.54
N PRO A 287 -26.61 -5.30 -1.39
CA PRO A 287 -26.42 -5.32 -2.83
C PRO A 287 -25.94 -3.95 -3.36
N PRO A 288 -24.91 -3.91 -4.23
CA PRO A 288 -24.40 -2.65 -4.76
C PRO A 288 -25.42 -1.93 -5.65
N VAL A 289 -25.44 -0.60 -5.55
CA VAL A 289 -26.35 0.26 -6.32
C VAL A 289 -25.76 0.51 -7.71
N HIS A 290 -26.49 0.15 -8.76
CA HIS A 290 -26.14 0.53 -10.12
C HIS A 290 -26.42 2.01 -10.37
N GLN A 291 -25.44 2.75 -10.89
CA GLN A 291 -25.62 4.15 -11.29
C GLN A 291 -25.12 4.39 -12.73
N PHE A 292 -26.07 4.74 -13.60
CA PHE A 292 -25.85 5.01 -15.03
C PHE A 292 -26.37 6.41 -15.40
N THR A 293 -25.80 7.04 -16.43
CA THR A 293 -26.31 8.29 -17.02
C THR A 293 -27.27 8.08 -18.20
N ALA A 294 -27.19 6.92 -18.85
CA ALA A 294 -28.01 6.55 -20.01
C ALA A 294 -28.05 5.02 -20.12
N SER A 295 -29.02 4.49 -20.87
CA SER A 295 -29.17 3.04 -21.14
C SER A 295 -28.02 2.42 -21.95
N GLU A 296 -27.20 3.26 -22.60
CA GLU A 296 -26.03 2.85 -23.39
C GLU A 296 -24.71 3.03 -22.61
N ASP A 297 -24.78 3.42 -21.33
CA ASP A 297 -23.61 3.71 -20.52
C ASP A 297 -23.30 2.57 -19.55
N ASN A 298 -22.04 2.18 -19.42
CA ASN A 298 -21.62 1.15 -18.48
C ASN A 298 -21.71 1.64 -17.02
N GLY A 299 -21.56 2.94 -16.76
CA GLY A 299 -21.79 3.51 -15.43
C GLY A 299 -20.87 2.97 -14.32
N TYR A 300 -21.40 2.92 -13.10
CA TYR A 300 -20.75 2.37 -11.92
C TYR A 300 -21.64 1.33 -11.21
N LEU A 301 -20.97 0.36 -10.57
CA LEU A 301 -21.52 -0.54 -9.56
C LEU A 301 -21.03 -0.04 -8.19
N ILE A 302 -21.92 0.58 -7.41
CA ILE A 302 -21.56 1.34 -6.21
C ILE A 302 -21.81 0.50 -4.95
N HIS A 303 -20.74 0.09 -4.29
CA HIS A 303 -20.79 -0.62 -3.01
C HIS A 303 -20.83 0.38 -1.83
N THR A 304 -21.70 0.15 -0.84
CA THR A 304 -21.67 0.91 0.43
C THR A 304 -20.47 0.47 1.27
N ILE A 305 -19.72 1.41 1.83
CA ILE A 305 -18.65 1.19 2.81
C ILE A 305 -19.18 1.52 4.20
N ILE A 306 -18.86 0.66 5.16
CA ILE A 306 -19.22 0.78 6.57
C ILE A 306 -17.97 0.66 7.45
N LYS A 307 -18.10 1.05 8.72
CA LYS A 307 -17.06 0.89 9.74
C LYS A 307 -17.04 -0.55 10.23
N LYS A 308 -15.86 -1.17 10.36
CA LYS A 308 -15.73 -2.51 10.98
C LYS A 308 -16.21 -2.46 12.44
N THR A 309 -16.85 -3.54 12.90
CA THR A 309 -17.23 -3.68 14.33
C THR A 309 -16.04 -4.00 15.22
N ASP A 310 -15.07 -4.74 14.67
CA ASP A 310 -13.98 -5.35 15.44
C ASP A 310 -12.79 -4.40 15.43
N ASN A 311 -12.57 -3.74 16.58
CA ASN A 311 -11.57 -2.68 16.75
C ASN A 311 -10.12 -3.21 16.87
N GLU A 312 -9.73 -4.18 16.04
CA GLU A 312 -8.32 -4.45 15.80
C GLU A 312 -7.73 -3.28 15.02
N ARG A 313 -7.04 -2.37 15.74
CA ARG A 313 -6.26 -1.30 15.12
C ARG A 313 -5.03 -1.88 14.43
N GLY A 314 -5.20 -2.30 13.19
CA GLY A 314 -4.13 -2.18 12.21
C GLY A 314 -3.84 -0.71 11.90
N GLU A 315 -2.83 -0.46 11.07
CA GLU A 315 -2.47 0.88 10.58
C GLU A 315 -2.25 0.84 9.06
N GLU A 316 -3.07 0.06 8.35
CA GLU A 316 -2.88 -0.20 6.93
C GLU A 316 -3.31 0.99 6.03
N THR A 317 -2.43 1.99 5.87
CA THR A 317 -2.60 3.13 4.94
C THR A 317 -2.87 2.71 3.49
N HIS A 318 -4.08 2.95 2.96
CA HIS A 318 -4.50 2.68 1.58
C HIS A 318 -4.75 3.97 0.80
N VAL A 319 -4.40 4.00 -0.48
CA VAL A 319 -4.61 5.14 -1.37
C VAL A 319 -5.83 4.92 -2.24
N ILE A 320 -6.87 5.70 -2.01
CA ILE A 320 -8.10 5.69 -2.81
C ILE A 320 -8.12 6.84 -3.81
N LYS A 321 -8.86 6.66 -4.91
CA LYS A 321 -9.11 7.74 -5.90
C LYS A 321 -10.51 8.29 -5.75
N ILE A 322 -10.63 9.49 -5.18
CA ILE A 322 -11.90 10.19 -5.03
C ILE A 322 -12.37 10.71 -6.40
N ILE A 323 -13.57 10.29 -6.79
CA ILE A 323 -14.22 10.62 -8.06
C ILE A 323 -15.43 11.54 -7.88
N GLY A 324 -15.97 11.66 -6.66
CA GLY A 324 -17.21 12.37 -6.42
C GLY A 324 -17.54 12.59 -4.95
N ALA A 325 -18.52 13.45 -4.72
CA ALA A 325 -19.08 13.78 -3.40
C ALA A 325 -20.53 14.27 -3.53
N GLU A 326 -21.29 14.13 -2.45
CA GLU A 326 -22.72 14.43 -2.34
C GLU A 326 -23.05 15.07 -0.99
N LEU A 327 -23.94 16.05 -0.96
CA LEU A 327 -24.34 16.80 0.24
C LEU A 327 -25.60 16.27 0.95
N GLU A 328 -26.31 15.32 0.35
CA GLU A 328 -27.57 14.78 0.88
C GLU A 328 -27.32 13.62 1.87
N ASP A 329 -28.29 13.36 2.76
CA ASP A 329 -28.28 12.30 3.77
C ASP A 329 -27.00 12.21 4.63
N GLY A 330 -26.60 13.34 5.22
CA GLY A 330 -25.36 13.46 6.02
C GLY A 330 -24.09 13.63 5.18
N GLY A 331 -24.17 13.36 3.87
CA GLY A 331 -23.10 13.55 2.91
C GLY A 331 -22.30 12.28 2.66
N ASN A 332 -21.93 12.08 1.40
CA ASN A 332 -21.29 10.86 0.92
C ASN A 332 -20.10 11.17 0.00
N ILE A 333 -19.02 10.40 0.13
CA ILE A 333 -17.84 10.43 -0.76
C ILE A 333 -17.87 9.22 -1.68
N TYR A 334 -17.57 9.44 -2.96
CA TYR A 334 -17.48 8.42 -3.99
C TYR A 334 -16.03 8.24 -4.42
N TYR A 335 -15.49 7.03 -4.27
CA TYR A 335 -14.12 6.69 -4.66
C TYR A 335 -14.04 5.41 -5.50
N ILE A 336 -12.90 5.20 -6.14
CA ILE A 336 -12.53 3.93 -6.78
C ILE A 336 -11.19 3.47 -6.20
N ASP A 337 -11.09 2.19 -5.87
CA ASP A 337 -9.83 1.56 -5.52
C ASP A 337 -8.88 1.53 -6.75
N PRO A 338 -7.64 2.03 -6.68
CA PRO A 338 -6.73 1.95 -7.82
C PRO A 338 -6.38 0.51 -8.26
N ASN A 339 -6.68 -0.52 -7.46
CA ASN A 339 -6.49 -1.95 -7.76
C ASN A 339 -7.60 -2.55 -8.61
N ASP A 340 -8.80 -1.96 -8.58
CA ASP A 340 -10.01 -2.34 -9.33
C ASP A 340 -9.71 -2.96 -10.71
N ALA A 341 -10.21 -4.17 -10.93
CA ALA A 341 -9.97 -4.95 -12.15
C ALA A 341 -11.03 -4.72 -13.26
N SER A 342 -12.08 -3.93 -13.00
CA SER A 342 -13.24 -3.70 -13.89
C SER A 342 -12.84 -3.55 -15.35
N VAL A 343 -13.49 -4.28 -16.25
CA VAL A 343 -13.21 -4.20 -17.70
C VAL A 343 -13.86 -2.93 -18.31
N PRO A 344 -13.39 -2.44 -19.48
CA PRO A 344 -13.95 -1.23 -20.10
C PRO A 344 -15.42 -1.37 -20.53
N GLU A 345 -15.86 -2.61 -20.74
CA GLU A 345 -17.16 -3.00 -21.32
C GLU A 345 -18.21 -3.40 -20.25
N GLN A 346 -17.93 -3.17 -18.97
CA GLN A 346 -18.83 -3.47 -17.85
C GLN A 346 -18.94 -2.30 -16.87
N PRO A 347 -19.96 -2.25 -16.00
CA PRO A 347 -20.05 -1.28 -14.92
C PRO A 347 -18.81 -1.32 -14.05
N ARG A 348 -18.22 -0.15 -13.82
CA ARG A 348 -16.99 -0.04 -13.04
C ARG A 348 -17.30 -0.10 -11.55
N ILE A 349 -16.54 -0.88 -10.77
CA ILE A 349 -16.67 -0.90 -9.32
C ILE A 349 -16.29 0.48 -8.75
N ALA A 350 -17.16 1.01 -7.90
CA ALA A 350 -16.93 2.22 -7.12
C ALA A 350 -17.48 2.01 -5.70
N HIS A 351 -17.06 2.87 -4.78
CA HIS A 351 -17.38 2.76 -3.37
C HIS A 351 -17.97 4.08 -2.87
N ARG A 352 -19.05 3.99 -2.07
CA ARG A 352 -19.71 5.10 -1.40
C ARG A 352 -19.46 4.98 0.10
N ILE A 353 -18.86 5.99 0.70
CA ILE A 353 -18.56 6.06 2.14
C ILE A 353 -19.20 7.32 2.75
N PRO A 354 -19.83 7.25 3.94
CA PRO A 354 -20.34 8.44 4.64
C PRO A 354 -19.24 9.46 4.91
N TYR A 355 -19.57 10.76 4.87
CA TYR A 355 -18.58 11.82 5.02
C TYR A 355 -17.84 11.78 6.37
N ASP A 356 -18.56 11.55 7.47
CA ASP A 356 -17.97 11.54 8.81
C ASP A 356 -16.99 10.36 8.97
N LEU A 357 -17.35 9.17 8.48
CA LEU A 357 -16.47 8.00 8.46
C LEU A 357 -15.25 8.22 7.56
N PHE A 358 -15.43 8.88 6.41
CA PHE A 358 -14.31 9.31 5.57
C PHE A 358 -13.36 10.26 6.32
N CYS A 359 -13.88 11.17 7.15
CA CYS A 359 -13.05 12.09 7.93
C CYS A 359 -12.28 11.40 9.06
N GLU A 360 -12.87 10.41 9.72
CA GLU A 360 -12.20 9.60 10.76
C GLU A 360 -10.98 8.85 10.19
N ILE A 361 -11.17 8.18 9.05
CA ILE A 361 -10.11 7.35 8.44
C ILE A 361 -9.11 8.13 7.60
N LEU A 362 -9.36 9.39 7.26
CA LEU A 362 -8.48 10.19 6.42
C LEU A 362 -7.12 10.41 7.11
N GLN A 363 -6.05 10.15 6.38
CA GLN A 363 -4.67 10.34 6.86
C GLN A 363 -4.02 11.56 6.20
N ASP A 364 -3.10 12.19 6.92
CA ASP A 364 -2.29 13.33 6.45
C ASP A 364 -0.98 12.90 5.76
N GLU A 365 -0.17 13.86 5.30
CA GLU A 365 1.16 13.60 4.71
C GLU A 365 2.19 12.96 5.68
N HIS A 366 1.79 12.69 6.94
CA HIS A 366 2.52 11.94 7.95
C HIS A 366 1.82 10.61 8.34
N GLY A 367 0.75 10.21 7.63
CA GLY A 367 -0.02 8.99 7.90
C GLY A 367 -0.71 8.98 9.27
N ILE A 368 -1.06 10.15 9.78
CA ILE A 368 -1.76 10.35 11.05
C ILE A 368 -3.22 10.68 10.73
N SER A 369 -4.16 10.10 11.50
CA SER A 369 -5.59 10.43 11.35
C SER A 369 -5.83 11.93 11.57
N VAL A 370 -6.53 12.52 10.60
CA VAL A 370 -6.76 13.96 10.45
C VAL A 370 -7.64 14.56 11.55
N GLU A 371 -8.36 13.72 12.32
CA GLU A 371 -9.06 14.15 13.53
C GLU A 371 -8.15 14.95 14.48
N LYS A 372 -6.88 14.53 14.63
CA LYS A 372 -5.90 15.19 15.50
C LYS A 372 -5.51 16.60 15.04
N SER A 373 -5.67 16.92 13.75
CA SER A 373 -5.36 18.24 13.17
C SER A 373 -6.58 19.13 12.95
N MET A 374 -7.79 18.68 13.28
CA MET A 374 -9.04 19.47 13.11
C MET A 374 -9.08 20.77 13.93
N SER A 375 -8.31 20.84 15.03
CA SER A 375 -8.17 22.03 15.89
C SER A 375 -6.90 22.85 15.62
N ALA A 376 -6.08 22.47 14.63
CA ALA A 376 -4.82 23.15 14.33
C ALA A 376 -5.02 24.51 13.63
N THR A 377 -4.10 25.45 13.86
CA THR A 377 -4.07 26.76 13.16
C THR A 377 -3.58 26.65 11.72
N THR A 378 -2.87 25.58 11.38
CA THR A 378 -2.44 25.21 10.03
C THR A 378 -2.81 23.76 9.77
N PHE A 379 -3.63 23.53 8.74
CA PHE A 379 -4.06 22.19 8.35
C PHE A 379 -3.01 21.49 7.47
N PRO A 380 -2.69 20.20 7.71
CA PRO A 380 -1.78 19.43 6.87
C PRO A 380 -2.44 19.07 5.54
N ARG A 381 -1.66 18.55 4.58
CA ARG A 381 -2.20 18.06 3.31
C ARG A 381 -2.79 16.67 3.47
N VAL A 382 -3.99 16.49 2.93
CA VAL A 382 -4.78 15.25 3.06
C VAL A 382 -5.35 14.76 1.73
N LEU A 383 -5.38 15.62 0.70
CA LEU A 383 -5.78 15.28 -0.66
C LEU A 383 -4.75 15.78 -1.67
N HIS A 384 -4.54 15.01 -2.75
CA HIS A 384 -3.76 15.44 -3.91
C HIS A 384 -4.64 15.43 -5.17
N ARG A 385 -4.76 16.57 -5.85
CA ARG A 385 -5.52 16.73 -7.10
C ARG A 385 -4.67 16.28 -8.29
N ILE A 386 -5.19 15.38 -9.11
CA ILE A 386 -4.54 14.97 -10.38
C ILE A 386 -4.86 16.04 -11.44
N GLN A 387 -3.82 16.70 -11.96
CA GLN A 387 -3.94 17.91 -12.77
C GLN A 387 -3.90 17.71 -14.29
N ILE A 388 -3.41 16.57 -14.80
CA ILE A 388 -3.06 16.43 -16.24
C ILE A 388 -4.28 16.22 -17.16
N PRO A 389 -4.48 17.17 -18.10
CA PRO A 389 -4.66 16.83 -19.50
C PRO A 389 -3.61 17.54 -20.40
N ASP A 390 -2.72 16.72 -20.99
CA ASP A 390 -1.65 17.05 -21.95
C ASP A 390 -0.50 17.98 -21.50
N ASN A 391 0.59 17.90 -22.26
CA ASN A 391 1.92 18.49 -22.10
C ASN A 391 2.74 18.05 -20.87
N ASN A 392 3.83 17.32 -21.15
CA ASN A 392 4.94 16.94 -20.26
C ASN A 392 4.56 16.03 -19.06
N ILE A 393 4.58 14.71 -19.30
CA ILE A 393 4.66 13.71 -18.23
C ILE A 393 6.13 13.37 -17.97
N ILE A 394 6.53 13.35 -16.70
CA ILE A 394 7.85 12.86 -16.23
C ILE A 394 7.53 11.97 -15.03
N ALA A 395 7.36 10.65 -15.20
CA ALA A 395 6.68 9.80 -14.19
C ALA A 395 7.61 9.15 -13.13
N ALA A 396 7.07 8.62 -12.03
CA ALA A 396 7.83 7.87 -11.00
C ALA A 396 6.98 6.89 -10.10
N PRO A 397 7.59 6.02 -9.22
CA PRO A 397 7.06 4.76 -8.58
C PRO A 397 6.10 4.68 -7.34
N SER A 398 5.60 3.46 -7.04
CA SER A 398 4.44 3.18 -6.04
C SER A 398 5.30 2.21 -5.06
N SER A 399 5.29 2.45 -3.73
CA SER A 399 5.98 1.67 -2.64
C SER A 399 5.04 0.65 -1.89
N PRO A 400 5.35 0.09 -0.69
CA PRO A 400 4.52 -0.92 0.02
C PRO A 400 3.80 -0.45 1.32
N LYS A 401 2.67 -1.09 1.67
CA LYS A 401 1.87 -0.78 2.88
C LYS A 401 2.61 -0.97 4.21
N ARG A 402 2.29 -0.06 5.15
CA ARG A 402 2.59 -0.11 6.60
C ARG A 402 1.77 -1.20 7.30
N VAL A 403 2.42 -1.89 8.22
CA VAL A 403 1.81 -2.48 9.43
C VAL A 403 2.77 -2.13 10.55
N SER A 404 2.37 -1.28 11.50
CA SER A 404 3.20 -0.99 12.68
C SER A 404 2.80 -1.89 13.85
N LYS A 405 3.79 -2.28 14.65
CA LYS A 405 3.57 -2.74 16.02
C LYS A 405 4.09 -1.63 16.94
N ARG A 406 3.26 -1.23 17.91
CA ARG A 406 3.61 -0.35 19.05
C ARG A 406 4.08 1.07 18.70
N GLN A 407 3.12 1.97 18.53
CA GLN A 407 3.18 3.25 19.27
C GLN A 407 2.08 3.32 20.33
N GLN A 408 2.40 2.80 21.52
CA GLN A 408 1.83 3.30 22.77
C GLN A 408 2.98 3.87 23.61
N ASP A 409 2.70 4.99 24.29
CA ASP A 409 3.53 5.65 25.30
C ASP A 409 4.93 6.14 24.88
N LEU A 410 4.97 6.99 23.84
CA LEU A 410 5.91 8.13 23.77
C LEU A 410 5.18 9.46 23.52
N SER A 411 4.12 9.71 24.28
CA SER A 411 3.73 11.10 24.62
C SER A 411 4.78 11.68 25.57
N PRO A 412 5.22 12.95 25.41
CA PRO A 412 6.12 13.56 26.38
C PRO A 412 5.43 13.66 27.76
N PRO A 413 6.09 13.29 28.88
CA PRO A 413 5.45 13.25 30.18
C PRO A 413 5.09 14.66 30.67
N SER A 414 3.78 14.95 30.73
CA SER A 414 3.25 16.20 31.25
C SER A 414 3.31 16.22 32.79
N SER A 415 4.50 16.54 33.31
CA SER A 415 4.89 16.63 34.74
C SER A 415 5.43 15.33 35.37
N PRO A 416 6.39 15.40 36.31
CA PRO A 416 6.98 14.23 36.95
C PRO A 416 6.45 13.94 38.38
N SER A 417 5.66 12.87 38.56
CA SER A 417 5.53 12.18 39.86
C SER A 417 4.90 10.79 39.74
N ASP A 418 5.19 9.93 40.73
CA ASP A 418 4.50 8.67 41.10
C ASP A 418 4.40 7.51 40.09
N ALA A 419 5.38 6.61 40.16
CA ALA A 419 5.33 5.28 39.56
C ALA A 419 4.42 4.30 40.36
N PRO A 420 3.53 3.53 39.71
CA PRO A 420 2.73 2.48 40.37
C PRO A 420 3.53 1.26 40.82
N LYS A 421 3.20 0.74 42.00
CA LYS A 421 3.91 -0.36 42.69
C LYS A 421 3.55 -1.76 42.14
N ARG A 422 4.48 -2.70 42.29
CA ARG A 422 4.21 -4.16 42.23
C ARG A 422 3.17 -4.62 43.27
N LEU A 423 2.69 -5.86 43.08
CA LEU A 423 1.89 -6.78 43.93
C LEU A 423 0.45 -6.96 43.38
N LYS A 424 -0.17 -8.16 43.46
CA LYS A 424 0.14 -9.34 44.30
C LYS A 424 -0.15 -10.68 43.58
N LYS A 425 0.30 -11.79 44.19
CA LYS A 425 0.19 -13.18 43.74
C LYS A 425 -1.04 -13.86 44.37
N GLU A 426 -1.66 -14.82 43.69
CA GLU A 426 -2.38 -15.93 44.34
C GLU A 426 -2.34 -17.20 43.46
N GLU A 427 -2.60 -18.38 44.03
CA GLU A 427 -2.28 -19.69 43.45
C GLU A 427 -3.43 -20.69 43.58
N ASN A 428 -3.52 -21.68 42.68
CA ASN A 428 -3.60 -23.09 43.10
C ASN A 428 -3.27 -24.13 41.99
N HIS A 429 -3.11 -25.40 42.38
CA HIS A 429 -2.34 -26.42 41.65
C HIS A 429 -3.12 -27.33 40.68
N GLY A 430 -2.40 -27.88 39.67
CA GLY A 430 -2.98 -28.76 38.63
C GLY A 430 -2.13 -29.92 38.07
N LYS A 431 -0.99 -30.32 38.71
CA LYS A 431 -0.18 -31.55 38.46
C LYS A 431 0.18 -31.98 37.01
N LYS A 432 1.50 -32.08 36.73
CA LYS A 432 2.20 -33.16 35.95
C LYS A 432 1.76 -33.45 34.49
N ASP A 433 2.63 -33.73 33.52
CA ASP A 433 4.01 -34.28 33.53
C ASP A 433 4.83 -33.73 32.34
N ALA A 434 6.15 -33.94 32.37
CA ALA A 434 7.06 -33.53 31.29
C ALA A 434 6.83 -34.33 29.98
N ARG A 435 6.51 -33.62 28.89
CA ARG A 435 6.60 -34.10 27.50
C ARG A 435 7.08 -32.97 26.59
N LEU A 436 8.19 -33.18 25.89
CA LEU A 436 8.50 -32.39 24.69
C LEU A 436 7.46 -32.77 23.62
N PHE A 437 6.50 -31.89 23.36
CA PHE A 437 5.45 -32.14 22.38
C PHE A 437 5.90 -31.78 20.96
N GLN A 438 5.54 -32.65 20.01
CA GLN A 438 5.69 -32.40 18.58
C GLN A 438 4.67 -31.35 18.12
N ILE A 439 4.99 -30.08 18.30
CA ILE A 439 4.28 -28.98 17.64
C ILE A 439 4.73 -28.96 16.18
N LYS A 440 3.86 -29.40 15.26
CA LYS A 440 4.06 -29.23 13.82
C LYS A 440 4.02 -27.74 13.47
N PRO A 441 4.75 -27.28 12.43
CA PRO A 441 4.52 -25.96 11.86
C PRO A 441 3.07 -25.83 11.35
N PRO A 442 2.55 -24.59 11.16
CA PRO A 442 1.28 -24.40 10.48
C PRO A 442 1.31 -25.07 9.10
N SER A 443 0.23 -25.74 8.73
CA SER A 443 0.08 -26.27 7.38
C SER A 443 0.02 -25.11 6.39
N GLU A 444 0.91 -25.12 5.39
CA GLU A 444 0.68 -24.35 4.17
C GLU A 444 -0.70 -24.77 3.63
N LYS A 445 -1.62 -23.81 3.51
CA LYS A 445 -2.89 -24.07 2.84
C LYS A 445 -2.58 -24.30 1.37
N GLU A 446 -2.86 -25.51 0.87
CA GLU A 446 -2.66 -25.85 -0.53
C GLU A 446 -3.33 -24.81 -1.43
N GLU A 447 -2.62 -24.38 -2.48
CA GLU A 447 -3.13 -23.42 -3.46
C GLU A 447 -4.26 -24.09 -4.24
N MET A 448 -5.50 -23.86 -3.80
CA MET A 448 -6.69 -24.57 -4.28
C MET A 448 -6.87 -24.34 -5.79
N GLU A 449 -6.64 -25.39 -6.59
CA GLU A 449 -6.66 -25.29 -8.05
C GLU A 449 -8.01 -24.74 -8.55
N PRO A 450 -8.01 -23.85 -9.57
CA PRO A 450 -9.24 -23.30 -10.11
C PRO A 450 -10.07 -24.39 -10.80
N ALA A 451 -11.21 -24.74 -10.20
CA ALA A 451 -12.08 -25.80 -10.70
C ALA A 451 -12.51 -25.56 -12.16
N THR A 452 -12.15 -26.50 -13.04
CA THR A 452 -12.45 -26.42 -14.47
C THR A 452 -13.97 -26.43 -14.71
N PRO A 453 -14.55 -25.44 -15.42
CA PRO A 453 -15.97 -25.47 -15.75
C PRO A 453 -16.26 -26.55 -16.80
N GLY A 454 -16.88 -27.64 -16.38
CA GLY A 454 -17.41 -28.67 -17.28
C GLY A 454 -18.48 -28.08 -18.21
N SER A 455 -18.44 -28.47 -19.48
CA SER A 455 -19.36 -27.94 -20.51
C SER A 455 -20.83 -28.25 -20.21
N PRO A 456 -21.78 -27.38 -20.61
CA PRO A 456 -23.19 -27.58 -20.33
C PRO A 456 -23.77 -28.78 -21.09
N ILE A 457 -24.62 -29.53 -20.40
CA ILE A 457 -25.55 -30.47 -21.04
C ILE A 457 -26.71 -29.63 -21.60
N SER A 458 -26.92 -29.71 -22.91
CA SER A 458 -28.09 -29.21 -23.63
C SER A 458 -29.13 -30.35 -23.77
N PRO A 459 -30.42 -30.04 -24.03
CA PRO A 459 -31.57 -30.75 -23.43
C PRO A 459 -31.81 -32.17 -23.93
#